data_AF-A0A382RDA5-F1
#
_entry.id   AF-A0A382RDA5-F1
#
_cell.length_a   1.000
_cell.length_b   1.000
_cell.length_c   1.000
_cell.angle_alpha   90.00
_cell.angle_beta   90.00
_cell.angle_gamma   90.00
#
_symmetry.space_group_name_H-M   'P 1'
#
loop_
_entity.id
_entity.type
_entity.pdbx_description
1 polymer ?
#
loop_
_entity_poly.entity_id
_entity_poly.type
_entity_poly.pdbx_seq_one_letter_code
_entity_poly.pdbx_strand_id
1 'polypeptide(L)'
;APVTIRCTVAATGFPADQIEVRLLDPDGVLIETQRPLPVPLGQPMYVKFEVKPEALGVSFYTVEVGQAEQPEDEATEEEATMANNRRIVAVERRRDPYRILYVAGRPNWEYKFLKRALEDDPQVDLVGLIRIAKREPKFVFLGREGESSNPLFKGFRGDDDEGERYDKPILKRLNVRDEDELKDGFPKSAAELFGYHAIILDDLESAFFMPHQLELIRRYVSERGAGFMMLGGQESFTQGNYENTPIAELLPVYLERRGSVSPVDNLEFDLTREGQISKWLRLRKTEADEEDRLENMPKFRVLNQVDRIKPGASVMASMTDE
;
A
#
# COMPACT_ATOMS: atom_id res chain seq x y z
N ALA A 1 2.41 -11.78 -11.39
CA ALA A 1 3.33 -10.77 -11.96
C ALA A 1 4.65 -11.44 -12.32
N PRO A 2 5.41 -10.92 -13.30
CA PRO A 2 6.82 -11.29 -13.46
C PRO A 2 7.59 -10.89 -12.19
N VAL A 3 8.52 -11.74 -11.78
CA VAL A 3 9.43 -11.53 -10.66
C VAL A 3 10.81 -11.27 -11.23
N THR A 4 11.45 -10.20 -10.76
CA THR A 4 12.83 -9.89 -11.11
C THR A 4 13.77 -10.52 -10.09
N ILE A 5 14.65 -11.41 -10.54
CA ILE A 5 15.75 -11.94 -9.75
C ILE A 5 17.01 -11.13 -10.10
N ARG A 6 17.55 -10.41 -9.11
CA ARG A 6 18.81 -9.65 -9.26
C ARG A 6 19.94 -10.45 -8.65
N CYS A 7 20.93 -10.78 -9.47
CA CYS A 7 22.10 -11.54 -9.08
C CYS A 7 23.32 -10.62 -9.05
N THR A 8 24.11 -10.72 -7.98
CA THR A 8 25.44 -10.10 -7.89
C THR A 8 26.45 -11.23 -7.88
N VAL A 9 27.29 -11.26 -8.90
CA VAL A 9 28.30 -12.31 -9.12
C VAL A 9 29.68 -11.69 -8.90
N ALA A 10 30.53 -12.35 -8.12
CA ALA A 10 31.91 -11.96 -7.94
C ALA A 10 32.79 -13.14 -8.36
N ALA A 11 33.75 -12.88 -9.23
CA ALA A 11 34.71 -13.87 -9.71
C ALA A 11 36.13 -13.37 -9.52
N THR A 12 37.05 -14.30 -9.27
CA THR A 12 38.49 -14.04 -9.14
C THR A 12 39.21 -14.83 -10.23
N GLY A 13 40.02 -14.18 -11.06
CA GLY A 13 40.77 -14.85 -12.13
C GLY A 13 40.01 -14.98 -13.46
N PHE A 14 38.68 -14.93 -13.46
CA PHE A 14 37.86 -15.02 -14.68
C PHE A 14 37.32 -13.65 -15.12
N PRO A 15 37.50 -13.26 -16.39
CA PRO A 15 36.87 -12.08 -16.95
C PRO A 15 35.37 -12.35 -17.26
N ALA A 16 34.58 -11.28 -17.34
CA ALA A 16 33.11 -11.37 -17.44
C ALA A 16 32.61 -12.05 -18.72
N ASP A 17 33.39 -12.01 -19.80
CA ASP A 17 33.09 -12.67 -21.09
C ASP A 17 33.23 -14.19 -21.05
N GLN A 18 33.98 -14.71 -20.08
CA GLN A 18 34.14 -16.15 -19.81
C GLN A 18 33.14 -16.68 -18.79
N ILE A 19 32.21 -15.85 -18.31
CA ILE A 19 31.24 -16.23 -17.29
C ILE A 19 29.84 -16.24 -17.89
N GLU A 20 29.07 -17.28 -17.56
CA GLU A 20 27.66 -17.35 -17.85
C GLU A 20 26.87 -17.64 -16.58
N VAL A 21 25.72 -16.98 -16.46
CA VAL A 21 24.80 -17.17 -15.35
C VAL A 21 23.55 -17.84 -15.91
N ARG A 22 23.23 -19.01 -15.38
CA ARG A 22 22.10 -19.85 -15.77
C ARG A 22 21.04 -19.79 -14.68
N LEU A 23 19.78 -19.64 -15.08
CA LEU A 23 18.64 -19.74 -14.18
C LEU A 23 17.88 -21.04 -14.44
N LEU A 24 17.75 -21.85 -13.40
CA LEU A 24 17.06 -23.14 -13.41
C LEU A 24 15.75 -23.06 -12.63
N ASP A 25 14.72 -23.74 -13.14
CA ASP A 25 13.43 -23.96 -12.49
C ASP A 25 13.55 -24.93 -11.29
N PRO A 26 12.53 -25.09 -10.41
CA PRO A 26 12.55 -26.08 -9.33
C PRO A 26 12.82 -27.52 -9.79
N ASP A 27 12.43 -27.87 -11.03
CA ASP A 27 12.67 -29.17 -11.63
C ASP A 27 14.07 -29.32 -12.25
N GLY A 28 14.91 -28.27 -12.17
CA GLY A 28 16.27 -28.26 -12.72
C GLY A 28 16.33 -28.00 -14.23
N VAL A 29 15.25 -27.50 -14.83
CA VAL A 29 15.20 -27.14 -16.25
C VAL A 29 15.77 -25.74 -16.45
N LEU A 30 16.61 -25.57 -17.47
CA LEU A 30 17.17 -24.27 -17.85
C LEU A 30 16.08 -23.35 -18.41
N ILE A 31 15.86 -22.21 -17.74
CA ILE A 31 14.90 -21.19 -18.16
C ILE A 31 15.59 -20.17 -19.07
N GLU A 32 16.69 -19.59 -18.58
CA GLU A 32 17.38 -18.49 -19.24
C GLU A 32 18.88 -18.54 -18.90
N THR A 33 19.71 -18.15 -19.86
CA THR A 33 21.14 -17.93 -19.65
C THR A 33 21.48 -16.50 -20.02
N GLN A 34 22.19 -15.80 -19.16
CA GLN A 34 22.68 -14.45 -19.41
C GLN A 34 24.18 -14.36 -19.18
N ARG A 35 24.84 -13.54 -20.01
CA ARG A 35 26.24 -13.17 -19.82
C ARG A 35 26.30 -11.81 -19.12
N PRO A 36 27.12 -11.67 -18.06
CA PRO A 36 27.30 -10.39 -17.41
C PRO A 36 27.96 -9.39 -18.36
N LEU A 37 27.67 -8.10 -18.16
CA LEU A 37 28.36 -7.04 -18.89
C LEU A 37 29.85 -7.01 -18.52
N PRO A 38 30.75 -6.68 -19.46
CA PRO A 38 32.18 -6.57 -19.18
C PRO A 38 32.47 -5.57 -18.05
N VAL A 39 33.14 -6.04 -17.00
CA VAL A 39 33.64 -5.21 -15.88
C VAL A 39 35.13 -5.52 -15.65
N PRO A 40 35.90 -4.58 -15.08
CA PRO A 40 37.28 -4.84 -14.68
C PRO A 40 37.39 -6.06 -13.74
N LEU A 41 38.49 -6.81 -13.88
CA LEU A 41 38.72 -8.02 -13.09
C LEU A 41 38.59 -7.73 -11.57
N GLY A 42 37.84 -8.57 -10.86
CA GLY A 42 37.62 -8.43 -9.42
C GLY A 42 36.49 -7.47 -9.02
N GLN A 43 35.80 -6.81 -9.97
CA GLN A 43 34.57 -6.06 -9.66
C GLN A 43 33.33 -6.96 -9.70
N PRO A 44 32.31 -6.68 -8.86
CA PRO A 44 31.06 -7.41 -8.89
C PRO A 44 30.30 -7.15 -10.19
N MET A 45 29.86 -8.23 -10.81
CA MET A 45 29.01 -8.25 -11.99
C MET A 45 27.53 -8.34 -11.60
N TYR A 46 26.66 -7.78 -12.42
CA TYR A 46 25.22 -7.77 -12.19
C TYR A 46 24.48 -8.44 -13.34
N VAL A 47 23.57 -9.36 -13.00
CA VAL A 47 22.71 -10.06 -13.96
C VAL A 47 21.27 -9.98 -13.45
N LYS A 48 20.31 -9.82 -14.38
CA LYS A 48 18.89 -9.67 -14.05
C LYS A 48 18.07 -10.65 -14.88
N PHE A 49 17.35 -11.54 -14.20
CA PHE A 49 16.37 -12.43 -14.82
C PHE A 49 14.95 -11.94 -14.54
N GLU A 50 14.06 -12.05 -15.53
CA GLU A 50 12.63 -11.81 -15.37
C GLU A 50 11.87 -13.12 -15.57
N VAL A 51 11.34 -13.69 -14.49
CA VAL A 51 10.62 -14.97 -14.53
C VAL A 51 9.21 -14.80 -14.06
N LYS A 52 8.26 -15.47 -14.73
CA LYS A 52 6.86 -15.55 -14.29
C LYS A 52 6.60 -16.95 -13.73
N PRO A 53 6.49 -17.13 -12.40
CA PRO A 53 6.31 -18.45 -11.82
C PRO A 53 5.03 -19.13 -12.29
N GLU A 54 5.15 -20.37 -12.77
CA GLU A 54 4.00 -21.15 -13.25
C GLU A 54 3.15 -21.66 -12.09
N ALA A 55 3.79 -22.23 -11.06
CA ALA A 55 3.13 -22.75 -9.88
C ALA A 55 2.65 -21.65 -8.91
N LEU A 56 1.54 -21.92 -8.24
CA LEU A 56 1.08 -21.14 -7.09
C LEU A 56 1.82 -21.60 -5.83
N GLY A 57 2.22 -20.67 -4.97
CA GLY A 57 2.99 -20.94 -3.77
C GLY A 57 4.46 -20.57 -3.91
N VAL A 58 5.32 -21.21 -3.12
CA VAL A 58 6.77 -20.96 -3.12
C VAL A 58 7.44 -21.87 -4.15
N SER A 59 8.10 -21.27 -5.13
CA SER A 59 8.97 -21.94 -6.10
C SER A 59 10.43 -21.64 -5.76
N PHE A 60 11.28 -22.67 -5.81
CA PHE A 60 12.71 -22.54 -5.55
C PHE A 60 13.48 -22.54 -6.88
N TYR A 61 13.93 -21.38 -7.33
CA TYR A 61 14.78 -21.26 -8.50
C TYR A 61 16.24 -21.43 -8.11
N THR A 62 17.05 -22.04 -8.97
CA THR A 62 18.50 -22.16 -8.74
C THR A 62 19.23 -21.26 -9.74
N VAL A 63 20.02 -20.33 -9.23
CA VAL A 63 20.97 -19.55 -10.01
C VAL A 63 22.30 -20.28 -9.99
N GLU A 64 22.82 -20.62 -11.16
CA GLU A 64 24.13 -21.22 -11.34
C GLU A 64 25.06 -20.30 -12.12
N VAL A 65 26.30 -20.25 -11.71
CA VAL A 65 27.38 -19.55 -12.43
C VAL A 65 28.31 -20.61 -13.00
N GLY A 66 28.63 -20.49 -14.29
CA GLY A 66 29.53 -21.41 -14.98
C GLY A 66 30.48 -20.65 -15.89
N GLN A 67 31.49 -21.36 -16.36
CA GLN A 67 32.35 -20.89 -17.43
C GLN A 67 31.60 -21.00 -18.77
N ALA A 68 31.66 -19.95 -19.57
CA ALA A 68 31.10 -19.96 -20.91
C ALA A 68 31.92 -20.90 -21.81
N GLU A 69 31.25 -21.69 -22.65
CA GLU A 69 31.94 -22.52 -23.65
C GLU A 69 32.73 -21.63 -24.63
N GLN A 70 34.05 -21.77 -24.64
CA GLN A 70 34.96 -21.14 -25.60
C GLN A 70 35.42 -22.17 -26.65
N PRO A 71 35.77 -21.73 -27.88
CA PRO A 71 36.24 -22.61 -28.94
C PRO A 71 37.52 -23.38 -28.53
N GLU A 72 37.63 -24.63 -28.96
CA GLU A 72 38.56 -25.70 -28.50
C GLU A 72 40.08 -25.38 -28.52
N ASP A 73 40.51 -24.20 -28.98
CA ASP A 73 41.91 -23.85 -29.22
C ASP A 73 42.58 -22.98 -28.13
N GLU A 74 41.86 -22.53 -27.08
CA GLU A 74 42.44 -21.78 -25.94
C GLU A 74 42.52 -22.65 -24.67
N ALA A 75 43.71 -22.70 -24.05
CA ALA A 75 43.92 -23.39 -22.78
C ALA A 75 43.00 -22.78 -21.70
N THR A 76 41.95 -23.50 -21.36
CA THR A 76 40.95 -23.06 -20.38
C THR A 76 41.50 -23.32 -18.98
N GLU A 77 41.67 -22.26 -18.18
CA GLU A 77 41.91 -22.42 -16.75
C GLU A 77 40.62 -22.94 -16.11
N GLU A 78 40.62 -24.16 -15.60
CA GLU A 78 39.46 -24.72 -14.90
C GLU A 78 39.25 -24.02 -13.56
N GLU A 79 38.00 -23.70 -13.23
CA GLU A 79 37.67 -23.08 -11.96
C GLU A 79 38.00 -24.01 -10.78
N ALA A 80 38.80 -23.50 -9.83
CA ALA A 80 39.26 -24.28 -8.69
C ALA A 80 38.17 -24.59 -7.66
N THR A 81 37.09 -23.79 -7.59
CA THR A 81 36.02 -23.95 -6.59
C THR A 81 34.66 -24.06 -7.26
N MET A 82 34.09 -25.27 -7.32
CA MET A 82 32.77 -25.49 -7.93
C MET A 82 31.60 -25.42 -6.94
N ALA A 83 31.89 -25.32 -5.63
CA ALA A 83 30.88 -25.44 -4.57
C ALA A 83 30.07 -24.14 -4.32
N ASN A 84 30.61 -22.98 -4.69
CA ASN A 84 30.03 -21.66 -4.47
C ASN A 84 29.21 -21.14 -5.66
N ASN A 85 29.14 -21.92 -6.73
CA ASN A 85 28.55 -21.51 -8.01
C ASN A 85 27.04 -21.63 -8.06
N ARG A 86 26.38 -22.07 -6.99
CA ARG A 86 24.94 -22.32 -6.96
C ARG A 86 24.28 -21.58 -5.79
N ARG A 87 23.17 -20.90 -6.07
CA ARG A 87 22.35 -20.21 -5.06
C ARG A 87 20.87 -20.48 -5.31
N ILE A 88 20.16 -20.90 -4.27
CA ILE A 88 18.71 -21.09 -4.33
C ILE A 88 18.02 -19.77 -3.97
N VAL A 89 17.02 -19.39 -4.77
CA VAL A 89 16.17 -18.21 -4.58
C VAL A 89 14.73 -18.66 -4.44
N ALA A 90 14.12 -18.39 -3.29
CA ALA A 90 12.71 -18.65 -3.06
C ALA A 90 11.86 -17.51 -3.64
N VAL A 91 10.96 -17.84 -4.55
CA VAL A 91 10.02 -16.90 -5.16
C VAL A 91 8.61 -17.34 -4.80
N GLU A 92 7.87 -16.49 -4.08
CA GLU A 92 6.48 -16.77 -3.70
C GLU A 92 5.53 -16.12 -4.72
N ARG A 93 4.75 -16.96 -5.42
CA ARG A 93 3.58 -16.50 -6.18
C ARG A 93 2.32 -16.74 -5.34
N ARG A 94 1.82 -15.67 -4.72
CA ARG A 94 0.57 -15.73 -3.93
C ARG A 94 -0.64 -16.05 -4.80
N ARG A 95 -1.59 -16.76 -4.20
CA ARG A 95 -2.85 -17.16 -4.81
C ARG A 95 -3.79 -15.97 -5.02
N ASP A 96 -3.80 -15.05 -4.06
CA ASP A 96 -4.70 -13.89 -4.03
C ASP A 96 -3.92 -12.58 -3.97
N PRO A 97 -4.40 -11.52 -4.63
CA PRO A 97 -3.79 -10.19 -4.56
C PRO A 97 -3.90 -9.60 -3.14
N TYR A 98 -3.00 -8.67 -2.82
CA TYR A 98 -3.10 -7.82 -1.64
C TYR A 98 -4.30 -6.90 -1.78
N ARG A 99 -5.37 -7.26 -1.09
CA ARG A 99 -6.58 -6.45 -1.05
C ARG A 99 -6.46 -5.31 -0.07
N ILE A 100 -6.66 -4.09 -0.52
CA ILE A 100 -6.59 -2.86 0.26
C ILE A 100 -8.00 -2.28 0.35
N LEU A 101 -8.48 -2.05 1.57
CA LEU A 101 -9.77 -1.41 1.80
C LEU A 101 -9.58 0.10 1.88
N TYR A 102 -10.05 0.82 0.86
CA TYR A 102 -10.09 2.27 0.83
C TYR A 102 -11.47 2.77 1.26
N VAL A 103 -11.53 3.60 2.29
CA VAL A 103 -12.76 4.15 2.85
C VAL A 103 -12.71 5.67 2.79
N ALA A 104 -13.66 6.26 2.07
CA ALA A 104 -13.71 7.71 1.89
C ALA A 104 -15.01 8.33 2.42
N GLY A 105 -14.88 9.49 3.09
CA GLY A 105 -16.01 10.25 3.61
C GLY A 105 -16.76 11.07 2.57
N ARG A 106 -16.20 11.25 1.38
CA ARG A 106 -16.88 11.87 0.24
C ARG A 106 -16.29 11.38 -1.08
N PRO A 107 -17.00 11.55 -2.21
CA PRO A 107 -16.42 11.27 -3.52
C PRO A 107 -15.29 12.26 -3.80
N ASN A 108 -14.09 11.74 -4.03
CA ASN A 108 -12.89 12.52 -4.27
C ASN A 108 -12.08 11.91 -5.42
N TRP A 109 -11.03 12.61 -5.87
CA TRP A 109 -10.24 12.16 -7.03
C TRP A 109 -9.15 11.16 -6.64
N GLU A 110 -8.78 11.13 -5.36
CA GLU A 110 -7.72 10.32 -4.77
C GLU A 110 -7.97 8.83 -5.07
N TYR A 111 -9.18 8.32 -4.84
CA TYR A 111 -9.52 6.93 -5.19
C TYR A 111 -9.28 6.62 -6.67
N LYS A 112 -9.70 7.52 -7.57
CA LYS A 112 -9.57 7.29 -9.02
C LYS A 112 -8.10 7.23 -9.42
N PHE A 113 -7.29 8.15 -8.93
CA PHE A 113 -5.86 8.21 -9.27
C PHE A 113 -5.09 7.05 -8.63
N LEU A 114 -5.37 6.70 -7.37
CA LEU A 114 -4.77 5.52 -6.71
C LEU A 114 -5.14 4.23 -7.43
N LYS A 115 -6.42 4.05 -7.77
CA LYS A 115 -6.88 2.86 -8.50
C LYS A 115 -6.17 2.75 -9.85
N ARG A 116 -6.09 3.85 -10.60
CA ARG A 116 -5.42 3.87 -11.92
C ARG A 116 -3.92 3.59 -11.80
N ALA A 117 -3.25 4.09 -10.77
CA ALA A 117 -1.83 3.82 -10.54
C ALA A 117 -1.56 2.35 -10.20
N LEU A 118 -2.53 1.66 -9.60
CA LEU A 118 -2.45 0.24 -9.23
C LEU A 118 -3.03 -0.70 -10.30
N GLU A 119 -3.67 -0.18 -11.34
CA GLU A 119 -4.39 -0.98 -12.34
C GLU A 119 -3.47 -1.92 -13.12
N ASP A 120 -2.21 -1.51 -13.32
CA ASP A 120 -1.19 -2.30 -14.00
C ASP A 120 -0.56 -3.39 -13.10
N ASP A 121 -0.78 -3.34 -11.78
CA ASP A 121 -0.22 -4.31 -10.83
C ASP A 121 -1.27 -5.39 -10.44
N PRO A 122 -1.17 -6.62 -10.99
CA PRO A 122 -2.11 -7.69 -10.66
C PRO A 122 -1.95 -8.24 -9.24
N GLN A 123 -0.94 -7.80 -8.48
CA GLN A 123 -0.73 -8.23 -7.10
C GLN A 123 -1.48 -7.37 -6.09
N VAL A 124 -2.07 -6.24 -6.49
CA VAL A 124 -2.77 -5.32 -5.58
C VAL A 124 -4.19 -5.08 -6.07
N ASP A 125 -5.15 -5.18 -5.16
CA ASP A 125 -6.57 -4.98 -5.44
C ASP A 125 -7.13 -3.90 -4.52
N LEU A 126 -7.51 -2.74 -5.08
CA LEU A 126 -8.01 -1.60 -4.31
C LEU A 126 -9.55 -1.61 -4.28
N VAL A 127 -10.10 -1.97 -3.12
CA VAL A 127 -11.55 -2.05 -2.88
C VAL A 127 -12.02 -0.74 -2.27
N GLY A 128 -13.03 -0.11 -2.87
CA GLY A 128 -13.52 1.22 -2.45
C GLY A 128 -14.86 1.16 -1.72
N LEU A 129 -14.93 1.80 -0.56
CA LEU A 129 -16.15 2.12 0.17
C LEU A 129 -16.27 3.64 0.31
N ILE A 130 -17.03 4.27 -0.58
CA ILE A 130 -17.10 5.73 -0.67
C ILE A 130 -18.47 6.23 -0.23
N ARG A 131 -18.52 7.14 0.73
CA ARG A 131 -19.76 7.80 1.14
C ARG A 131 -20.17 8.84 0.09
N ILE A 132 -21.36 8.67 -0.47
CA ILE A 132 -21.95 9.58 -1.47
C ILE A 132 -22.73 10.71 -0.77
N ALA A 133 -23.43 10.39 0.30
CA ALA A 133 -24.21 11.35 1.07
C ALA A 133 -24.11 11.05 2.57
N LYS A 134 -24.01 12.12 3.36
CA LYS A 134 -24.15 12.05 4.81
C LYS A 134 -25.59 11.70 5.18
N ARG A 135 -25.77 11.22 6.40
CA ARG A 135 -27.08 11.00 6.99
C ARG A 135 -27.79 12.34 7.11
N GLU A 136 -28.69 12.64 6.18
CA GLU A 136 -29.61 13.76 6.27
C GLU A 136 -31.03 13.23 6.39
N PRO A 137 -31.77 13.57 7.46
CA PRO A 137 -33.17 13.23 7.55
C PRO A 137 -33.91 13.95 6.41
N LYS A 138 -34.33 13.20 5.38
CA LYS A 138 -35.10 13.75 4.25
C LYS A 138 -36.43 14.39 4.67
N PHE A 139 -36.87 14.12 5.91
CA PHE A 139 -38.10 14.67 6.48
C PHE A 139 -37.89 15.01 7.96
N VAL A 140 -38.03 16.30 8.30
CA VAL A 140 -38.21 16.73 9.69
C VAL A 140 -39.70 16.59 10.01
N PHE A 141 -40.09 15.45 10.58
CA PHE A 141 -41.43 15.34 11.16
C PHE A 141 -41.44 16.12 12.47
N LEU A 142 -42.36 17.09 12.60
CA LEU A 142 -42.64 17.79 13.85
C LEU A 142 -43.25 16.80 14.85
N GLY A 143 -42.41 16.02 15.51
CA GLY A 143 -42.77 15.11 16.60
C GLY A 143 -42.66 15.77 17.97
N ARG A 144 -43.21 15.12 19.00
CA ARG A 144 -43.02 15.58 20.40
C ARG A 144 -41.60 15.25 20.85
N GLU A 145 -41.03 16.12 21.67
CA GLU A 145 -39.69 15.97 22.25
C GLU A 145 -39.54 14.58 22.90
N GLY A 146 -38.61 13.76 22.40
CA GLY A 146 -38.33 12.41 22.90
C GLY A 146 -38.73 11.23 21.99
N GLU A 147 -39.43 11.45 20.87
CA GLU A 147 -39.74 10.38 19.90
C GLU A 147 -38.65 10.25 18.82
N SER A 148 -38.01 9.08 18.71
CA SER A 148 -36.96 8.78 17.70
C SER A 148 -37.40 7.79 16.60
N SER A 149 -38.66 7.34 16.64
CA SER A 149 -39.24 6.37 15.70
C SER A 149 -40.31 7.03 14.81
N ASN A 150 -40.48 6.54 13.57
CA ASN A 150 -41.48 7.07 12.64
C ASN A 150 -42.93 6.91 13.19
N PRO A 151 -43.71 8.00 13.32
CA PRO A 151 -45.08 7.95 13.84
C PRO A 151 -46.07 7.16 12.95
N LEU A 152 -45.76 6.94 11.66
CA LEU A 152 -46.59 6.15 10.74
C LEU A 152 -46.62 4.65 11.06
N PHE A 153 -45.64 4.14 11.81
CA PHE A 153 -45.55 2.72 12.19
C PHE A 153 -46.03 2.45 13.62
N LYS A 154 -46.57 3.46 14.30
CA LYS A 154 -47.10 3.34 15.66
C LYS A 154 -48.35 2.46 15.66
N GLY A 155 -48.19 1.18 15.98
CA GLY A 155 -49.29 0.20 16.08
C GLY A 155 -49.13 -1.07 15.24
N PHE A 156 -48.13 -1.15 14.37
CA PHE A 156 -47.78 -2.40 13.70
C PHE A 156 -46.87 -3.23 14.62
N ARG A 157 -47.43 -4.29 15.22
CA ARG A 157 -46.70 -5.26 16.04
C ARG A 157 -45.89 -6.18 15.10
N GLY A 158 -44.75 -5.69 14.63
CA GLY A 158 -43.70 -6.50 14.03
C GLY A 158 -42.56 -6.60 15.04
N ASP A 159 -42.17 -7.82 15.37
CA ASP A 159 -41.19 -8.18 16.41
C ASP A 159 -39.73 -7.96 15.96
N ASP A 160 -39.51 -6.93 15.14
CA ASP A 160 -38.18 -6.50 14.73
C ASP A 160 -37.90 -5.17 15.43
N ASP A 161 -37.14 -5.21 16.52
CA ASP A 161 -36.51 -4.05 17.17
C ASP A 161 -35.52 -3.31 16.23
N GLU A 162 -35.41 -3.72 14.97
CA GLU A 162 -34.86 -2.95 13.85
C GLU A 162 -35.93 -2.08 13.18
N GLY A 163 -36.70 -1.32 13.96
CA GLY A 163 -37.51 -0.23 13.43
C GLY A 163 -36.66 0.65 12.51
N GLU A 164 -36.94 0.58 11.21
CA GLU A 164 -36.18 1.18 10.12
C GLU A 164 -35.79 2.63 10.42
N ARG A 165 -34.57 2.84 10.92
CA ARG A 165 -33.96 4.17 10.95
C ARG A 165 -33.67 4.54 9.50
N TYR A 166 -34.41 5.52 8.96
CA TYR A 166 -34.37 6.07 7.58
C TYR A 166 -33.03 6.67 7.11
N ASP A 167 -31.94 6.35 7.79
CA ASP A 167 -30.88 7.31 8.06
C ASP A 167 -29.49 6.64 7.97
N LYS A 168 -29.35 5.66 7.08
CA LYS A 168 -28.05 5.06 6.77
C LYS A 168 -27.32 5.95 5.76
N PRO A 169 -26.01 6.22 5.93
CA PRO A 169 -25.24 6.92 4.92
C PRO A 169 -25.32 6.16 3.59
N ILE A 170 -25.39 6.88 2.47
CA ILE A 170 -25.39 6.25 1.15
C ILE A 170 -23.95 5.90 0.81
N LEU A 171 -23.62 4.61 0.80
CA LEU A 171 -22.28 4.12 0.48
C LEU A 171 -22.25 3.53 -0.93
N LYS A 172 -21.26 3.92 -1.71
CA LYS A 172 -20.94 3.32 -2.99
C LYS A 172 -19.78 2.34 -2.81
N ARG A 173 -20.03 1.10 -3.19
CA ARG A 173 -19.05 0.03 -3.22
C ARG A 173 -18.42 -0.03 -4.61
N LEU A 174 -17.11 -0.10 -4.68
CA LEU A 174 -16.33 -0.14 -5.91
C LEU A 174 -15.33 -1.29 -5.83
N ASN A 175 -15.18 -2.02 -6.93
CA ASN A 175 -14.20 -3.10 -7.06
C ASN A 175 -14.34 -4.20 -5.99
N VAL A 176 -15.60 -4.57 -5.70
CA VAL A 176 -15.91 -5.69 -4.79
C VAL A 176 -15.83 -7.03 -5.53
N ARG A 177 -15.46 -8.09 -4.81
CA ARG A 177 -15.37 -9.48 -5.28
C ARG A 177 -16.74 -10.08 -5.59
N ASP A 178 -17.73 -9.76 -4.77
CA ASP A 178 -19.09 -10.30 -4.87
C ASP A 178 -20.14 -9.27 -4.43
N GLU A 179 -21.42 -9.61 -4.61
CA GLU A 179 -22.54 -8.71 -4.29
C GLU A 179 -22.72 -8.47 -2.79
N ASP A 180 -22.22 -9.36 -1.93
CA ASP A 180 -22.39 -9.33 -0.48
C ASP A 180 -21.25 -8.59 0.24
N GLU A 181 -20.08 -8.47 -0.39
CA GLU A 181 -18.93 -7.75 0.16
C GLU A 181 -19.28 -6.28 0.44
N LEU A 182 -19.05 -5.85 1.68
CA LEU A 182 -19.31 -4.48 2.18
C LEU A 182 -20.78 -4.01 2.02
N LYS A 183 -21.71 -4.94 1.78
CA LYS A 183 -23.13 -4.62 1.57
C LYS A 183 -23.75 -3.85 2.74
N ASP A 184 -23.32 -4.19 3.96
CA ASP A 184 -23.76 -3.52 5.20
C ASP A 184 -22.84 -2.36 5.64
N GLY A 185 -21.92 -1.94 4.78
CA GLY A 185 -20.96 -0.86 5.04
C GLY A 185 -19.59 -1.37 5.50
N PHE A 186 -18.96 -0.63 6.41
CA PHE A 186 -17.64 -0.99 6.92
C PHE A 186 -17.70 -2.30 7.73
N PRO A 187 -16.68 -3.18 7.62
CA PRO A 187 -16.66 -4.46 8.33
C PRO A 187 -16.99 -4.34 9.81
N LYS A 188 -17.81 -5.27 10.31
CA LYS A 188 -18.21 -5.31 11.74
C LYS A 188 -17.51 -6.41 12.51
N SER A 189 -17.01 -7.42 11.79
CA SER A 189 -16.33 -8.58 12.36
C SER A 189 -14.86 -8.62 11.92
N ALA A 190 -14.03 -9.26 12.74
CA ALA A 190 -12.63 -9.50 12.40
C ALA A 190 -12.49 -10.36 11.15
N ALA A 191 -13.36 -11.36 10.97
CA ALA A 191 -13.34 -12.25 9.80
C ALA A 191 -13.50 -11.49 8.48
N GLU A 192 -14.43 -10.53 8.43
CA GLU A 192 -14.61 -9.65 7.26
C GLU A 192 -13.37 -8.77 7.03
N LEU A 193 -12.85 -8.12 8.08
CA LEU A 193 -11.72 -7.22 7.97
C LEU A 193 -10.42 -7.95 7.58
N PHE A 194 -10.29 -9.22 7.98
CA PHE A 194 -9.17 -10.10 7.64
C PHE A 194 -9.11 -10.46 6.15
N GLY A 195 -10.18 -10.22 5.39
CA GLY A 195 -10.18 -10.36 3.94
C GLY A 195 -9.36 -9.29 3.22
N TYR A 196 -8.89 -8.26 3.95
CA TYR A 196 -8.00 -7.21 3.47
C TYR A 196 -6.59 -7.40 4.07
N HIS A 197 -5.63 -6.62 3.60
CA HIS A 197 -4.24 -6.57 4.09
C HIS A 197 -3.84 -5.18 4.59
N ALA A 198 -4.53 -4.15 4.11
CA ALA A 198 -4.33 -2.78 4.55
C ALA A 198 -5.64 -1.99 4.47
N ILE A 199 -5.71 -0.92 5.26
CA ILE A 199 -6.83 0.02 5.30
C ILE A 199 -6.31 1.42 4.99
N ILE A 200 -6.99 2.12 4.08
CA ILE A 200 -6.76 3.53 3.76
C ILE A 200 -7.99 4.30 4.18
N LEU A 201 -7.82 5.29 5.07
CA LEU A 201 -8.88 6.23 5.43
C LEU A 201 -8.64 7.56 4.72
N ASP A 202 -9.66 8.08 4.05
CA ASP A 202 -9.57 9.33 3.30
C ASP A 202 -10.74 10.26 3.64
N ASP A 203 -10.39 11.43 4.18
CA ASP A 203 -11.30 12.53 4.46
C ASP A 203 -12.62 12.08 5.13
N LEU A 204 -12.49 11.36 6.24
CA LEU A 204 -13.58 10.63 6.90
C LEU A 204 -13.51 10.85 8.41
N GLU A 205 -14.59 11.33 9.02
CA GLU A 205 -14.66 11.58 10.45
C GLU A 205 -14.74 10.31 11.30
N SER A 206 -14.23 10.36 12.53
CA SER A 206 -14.24 9.21 13.45
C SER A 206 -15.64 8.71 13.79
N ALA A 207 -16.64 9.61 13.77
CA ALA A 207 -18.05 9.29 14.02
C ALA A 207 -18.70 8.41 12.94
N PHE A 208 -18.04 8.22 11.79
CA PHE A 208 -18.46 7.23 10.81
C PHE A 208 -18.40 5.80 11.37
N PHE A 209 -17.42 5.53 12.23
CA PHE A 209 -17.18 4.21 12.80
C PHE A 209 -17.90 4.07 14.13
N MET A 210 -18.46 2.88 14.36
CA MET A 210 -18.90 2.50 15.69
C MET A 210 -17.68 2.31 16.62
N PRO A 211 -17.81 2.52 17.94
CA PRO A 211 -16.69 2.36 18.88
C PRO A 211 -15.97 1.01 18.77
N HIS A 212 -16.71 -0.08 18.55
CA HIS A 212 -16.13 -1.41 18.37
C HIS A 212 -15.36 -1.56 17.04
N GLN A 213 -15.72 -0.80 16.00
CA GLN A 213 -15.00 -0.82 14.71
C GLN A 213 -13.66 -0.11 14.82
N LEU A 214 -13.59 0.99 15.57
CA LEU A 214 -12.32 1.68 15.85
C LEU A 214 -11.34 0.75 16.59
N GLU A 215 -11.83 0.04 17.61
CA GLU A 215 -11.03 -0.96 18.33
C GLU A 215 -10.64 -2.13 17.43
N LEU A 216 -11.54 -2.56 16.54
CA LEU A 216 -11.25 -3.62 15.57
C LEU A 216 -10.09 -3.23 14.63
N ILE A 217 -10.09 -1.98 14.12
CA ILE A 217 -9.00 -1.46 13.30
C ILE A 217 -7.69 -1.46 14.10
N ARG A 218 -7.73 -0.98 15.35
CA ARG A 218 -6.54 -0.97 16.23
C ARG A 218 -5.94 -2.35 16.38
N ARG A 219 -6.74 -3.33 16.78
CA ARG A 219 -6.29 -4.72 16.94
C ARG A 219 -5.78 -5.32 15.64
N TYR A 220 -6.44 -5.03 14.53
CA TYR A 220 -6.03 -5.54 13.23
C TYR A 220 -4.64 -5.03 12.80
N VAL A 221 -4.34 -3.76 13.05
CA VAL A 221 -3.01 -3.19 12.78
C VAL A 221 -1.97 -3.69 13.78
N SER A 222 -2.26 -3.62 15.09
CA SER A 222 -1.30 -3.93 16.15
C SER A 222 -1.03 -5.42 16.35
N GLU A 223 -2.05 -6.28 16.25
CA GLU A 223 -1.92 -7.73 16.53
C GLU A 223 -1.58 -8.53 15.27
N ARG A 224 -2.08 -8.11 14.10
CA ARG A 224 -1.93 -8.87 12.84
C ARG A 224 -0.94 -8.25 11.85
N GLY A 225 -0.47 -7.04 12.13
CA GLY A 225 0.51 -6.35 11.27
C GLY A 225 -0.09 -5.86 9.95
N ALA A 226 -1.39 -5.57 9.92
CA ALA A 226 -2.02 -4.99 8.75
C ALA A 226 -1.54 -3.55 8.50
N GLY A 227 -1.46 -3.16 7.22
CA GLY A 227 -1.10 -1.80 6.85
C GLY A 227 -2.21 -0.79 7.18
N PHE A 228 -1.83 0.40 7.63
CA PHE A 228 -2.77 1.49 7.85
C PHE A 228 -2.22 2.78 7.25
N MET A 229 -3.04 3.47 6.47
CA MET A 229 -2.73 4.78 5.91
C MET A 229 -3.91 5.72 6.12
N MET A 230 -3.61 6.97 6.45
CA MET A 230 -4.62 8.02 6.58
C MET A 230 -4.23 9.20 5.71
N LEU A 231 -5.14 9.62 4.84
CA LEU A 231 -4.98 10.77 3.96
C LEU A 231 -5.52 12.04 4.64
N GLY A 232 -4.86 13.16 4.35
CA GLY A 232 -5.31 14.48 4.80
C GLY A 232 -6.63 14.89 4.16
N GLY A 233 -7.39 15.68 4.89
CA GLY A 233 -8.75 16.05 4.54
C GLY A 233 -9.38 16.99 5.57
N GLN A 234 -10.53 17.55 5.21
CA GLN A 234 -11.31 18.42 6.10
C GLN A 234 -11.88 17.65 7.30
N GLU A 235 -12.10 16.34 7.14
CA GLU A 235 -12.65 15.44 8.16
C GLU A 235 -11.60 14.41 8.63
N SER A 236 -10.31 14.66 8.41
CA SER A 236 -9.21 13.79 8.84
C SER A 236 -8.51 14.29 10.11
N PHE A 237 -7.72 13.44 10.76
CA PHE A 237 -6.86 13.77 11.90
C PHE A 237 -7.62 14.47 13.05
N THR A 238 -7.12 15.61 13.53
CA THR A 238 -7.75 16.40 14.60
C THR A 238 -9.11 16.95 14.16
N GLN A 239 -9.25 17.39 12.90
CA GLN A 239 -10.51 17.89 12.34
C GLN A 239 -11.57 16.78 12.23
N GLY A 240 -11.13 15.54 12.02
CA GLY A 240 -11.96 14.33 12.03
C GLY A 240 -12.31 13.80 13.43
N ASN A 241 -11.91 14.48 14.51
CA ASN A 241 -12.11 14.05 15.90
C ASN A 241 -11.48 12.68 16.22
N TYR A 242 -10.27 12.41 15.73
CA TYR A 242 -9.55 11.15 16.02
C TYR A 242 -8.71 11.17 17.30
N GLU A 243 -8.43 12.34 17.89
CA GLU A 243 -7.56 12.53 19.06
C GLU A 243 -7.86 11.56 20.23
N ASN A 244 -9.14 11.37 20.54
CA ASN A 244 -9.60 10.51 21.64
C ASN A 244 -10.12 9.15 21.16
N THR A 245 -9.48 8.58 20.14
CA THR A 245 -9.90 7.30 19.54
C THR A 245 -8.76 6.29 19.48
N PRO A 246 -9.06 4.98 19.43
CA PRO A 246 -8.05 3.94 19.21
C PRO A 246 -7.15 4.16 17.99
N ILE A 247 -7.62 4.90 16.97
CA ILE A 247 -6.85 5.21 15.76
C ILE A 247 -5.72 6.20 16.05
N ALA A 248 -5.90 7.12 17.00
CA ALA A 248 -4.81 8.03 17.39
C ALA A 248 -3.60 7.27 17.94
N GLU A 249 -3.78 6.10 18.56
CA GLU A 249 -2.67 5.25 19.02
C GLU A 249 -1.85 4.69 17.85
N LEU A 250 -2.51 4.37 16.72
CA LEU A 250 -1.90 3.78 15.53
C LEU A 250 -1.10 4.79 14.71
N LEU A 251 -1.56 6.03 14.64
CA LEU A 251 -0.94 7.04 13.79
C LEU A 251 0.49 7.38 14.27
N PRO A 252 1.45 7.61 13.35
CA PRO A 252 2.85 7.92 13.69
C PRO A 252 3.04 9.35 14.23
N VAL A 253 1.96 10.04 14.56
CA VAL A 253 1.92 11.43 14.96
C VAL A 253 0.97 11.63 16.14
N TYR A 254 1.20 12.68 16.91
CA TYR A 254 0.29 13.09 17.98
C TYR A 254 -0.78 14.02 17.42
N LEU A 255 -2.04 13.68 17.66
CA LEU A 255 -3.19 14.49 17.28
C LEU A 255 -3.58 15.42 18.44
N GLU A 256 -2.67 16.27 18.88
CA GLU A 256 -3.02 17.24 19.93
C GLU A 256 -3.73 18.44 19.29
N ARG A 257 -4.84 18.87 19.89
CA ARG A 257 -5.52 20.10 19.48
C ARG A 257 -4.82 21.32 20.07
N ARG A 258 -3.72 21.78 19.46
CA ARG A 258 -3.08 23.05 19.83
C ARG A 258 -3.15 24.06 18.69
N GLY A 259 -3.70 25.24 19.00
CA GLY A 259 -3.61 26.43 18.16
C GLY A 259 -4.72 26.62 17.13
N SER A 260 -4.68 27.78 16.49
CA SER A 260 -5.47 28.10 15.30
C SER A 260 -4.88 27.41 14.09
N VAL A 261 -5.69 26.69 13.31
CA VAL A 261 -5.28 26.20 11.99
C VAL A 261 -5.00 27.42 11.12
N SER A 262 -3.73 27.63 10.75
CA SER A 262 -3.40 28.67 9.79
C SER A 262 -3.97 28.29 8.43
N PRO A 263 -4.62 29.22 7.70
CA PRO A 263 -4.91 29.00 6.30
C PRO A 263 -3.60 28.68 5.60
N VAL A 264 -3.51 27.50 5.02
CA VAL A 264 -2.40 27.12 4.15
C VAL A 264 -2.86 27.32 2.72
N ASP A 265 -2.04 27.99 1.92
CA ASP A 265 -2.21 28.09 0.48
C ASP A 265 -0.83 28.06 -0.15
N ASN A 266 -0.73 27.60 -1.40
CA ASN A 266 0.53 27.58 -2.14
C ASN A 266 1.70 26.83 -1.46
N LEU A 267 1.43 25.72 -0.77
CA LEU A 267 2.49 24.91 -0.17
C LEU A 267 3.28 24.14 -1.22
N GLU A 268 4.59 24.16 -1.08
CA GLU A 268 5.53 23.35 -1.86
C GLU A 268 5.84 22.05 -1.13
N PHE A 269 5.83 20.94 -1.87
CA PHE A 269 6.11 19.62 -1.33
C PHE A 269 7.55 19.26 -1.62
N ASP A 270 8.28 18.92 -0.56
CA ASP A 270 9.69 18.54 -0.63
C ASP A 270 9.92 17.19 0.08
N LEU A 271 10.96 16.47 -0.35
CA LEU A 271 11.37 15.22 0.29
C LEU A 271 12.48 15.48 1.29
N THR A 272 12.24 15.06 2.54
CA THR A 272 13.30 15.00 3.55
C THR A 272 14.45 14.08 3.11
N ARG A 273 15.59 14.14 3.80
CA ARG A 273 16.73 13.25 3.54
C ARG A 273 16.34 11.77 3.56
N GLU A 274 15.52 11.37 4.52
CA GLU A 274 14.98 10.01 4.65
C GLU A 274 14.07 9.65 3.47
N GLY A 275 13.26 10.61 3.00
CA GLY A 275 12.43 10.48 1.80
C GLY A 275 13.25 10.28 0.53
N GLN A 276 14.31 11.06 0.34
CA GLN A 276 15.21 10.96 -0.81
C GLN A 276 15.93 9.60 -0.87
N ILE A 277 16.32 9.04 0.28
CA ILE A 277 16.95 7.71 0.32
C ILE A 277 15.92 6.59 0.01
N SER A 278 14.66 6.81 0.38
CA SER A 278 13.58 5.82 0.25
C SER A 278 13.14 5.64 -1.20
N LYS A 279 13.53 4.51 -1.81
CA LYS A 279 13.22 4.17 -3.21
C LYS A 279 11.73 4.11 -3.55
N TRP A 280 10.86 3.94 -2.55
CA TRP A 280 9.41 3.86 -2.75
C TRP A 280 8.73 5.24 -2.77
N LEU A 281 9.39 6.31 -2.31
CA LEU A 281 8.92 7.69 -2.49
C LEU A 281 9.39 8.31 -3.81
N ARG A 282 10.60 7.97 -4.25
CA ARG A 282 11.16 8.52 -5.49
C ARG A 282 10.50 7.91 -6.72
N LEU A 283 9.93 8.76 -7.57
CA LEU A 283 9.31 8.35 -8.82
C LEU A 283 10.29 8.38 -10.01
N ARG A 284 11.40 9.14 -9.88
CA ARG A 284 12.49 9.20 -10.84
C ARG A 284 13.73 8.45 -10.36
N LYS A 285 14.58 8.09 -11.33
CA LYS A 285 15.79 7.29 -11.08
C LYS A 285 16.92 8.11 -10.49
N THR A 286 17.11 9.31 -11.02
CA THR A 286 18.12 10.28 -10.62
C THR A 286 17.53 11.29 -9.65
N GLU A 287 18.39 11.88 -8.82
CA GLU A 287 18.00 12.94 -7.87
C GLU A 287 17.58 14.21 -8.60
N ALA A 288 18.37 14.65 -9.60
CA ALA A 288 18.06 15.83 -10.41
C ALA A 288 16.67 15.74 -11.09
N ASP A 289 16.32 14.62 -11.71
CA ASP A 289 15.00 14.47 -12.35
C ASP A 289 13.86 14.47 -11.31
N GLU A 290 14.13 14.01 -10.08
CA GLU A 290 13.15 14.03 -8.98
C GLU A 290 12.97 15.44 -8.44
N GLU A 291 14.04 16.22 -8.31
CA GLU A 291 14.03 17.64 -7.94
C GLU A 291 13.26 18.46 -8.98
N ASP A 292 13.59 18.31 -10.28
CA ASP A 292 12.85 18.94 -11.38
C ASP A 292 11.35 18.60 -11.33
N ARG A 293 10.99 17.36 -10.96
CA ARG A 293 9.59 16.93 -10.81
C ARG A 293 8.91 17.65 -9.65
N LEU A 294 9.60 17.80 -8.52
CA LEU A 294 9.08 18.45 -7.31
C LEU A 294 8.85 19.94 -7.55
N GLU A 295 9.81 20.63 -8.18
CA GLU A 295 9.70 22.06 -8.54
C GLU A 295 8.53 22.34 -9.49
N ASN A 296 8.29 21.44 -10.45
CA ASN A 296 7.19 21.58 -11.41
C ASN A 296 5.85 21.03 -10.89
N MET A 297 5.79 20.56 -9.64
CA MET A 297 4.57 19.96 -9.10
C MET A 297 3.56 21.05 -8.72
N PRO A 298 2.24 20.81 -8.93
CA PRO A 298 1.22 21.74 -8.47
C PRO A 298 1.31 21.95 -6.96
N LYS A 299 1.25 23.21 -6.53
CA LYS A 299 1.25 23.58 -5.12
C LYS A 299 0.03 23.02 -4.39
N PHE A 300 0.24 22.60 -3.14
CA PHE A 300 -0.83 22.11 -2.28
C PHE A 300 -1.60 23.27 -1.64
N ARG A 301 -2.92 23.12 -1.54
CA ARG A 301 -3.82 24.11 -0.94
C ARG A 301 -4.37 23.69 0.42
N VAL A 302 -4.15 22.44 0.80
CA VAL A 302 -4.70 21.85 2.02
C VAL A 302 -3.64 20.98 2.65
N LEU A 303 -3.41 21.19 3.94
CA LEU A 303 -2.56 20.38 4.78
C LEU A 303 -3.17 20.28 6.17
N ASN A 304 -3.33 19.07 6.69
CA ASN A 304 -3.57 18.89 8.11
C ASN A 304 -2.24 19.09 8.84
N GLN A 305 -2.13 20.21 9.55
CA GLN A 305 -0.96 20.50 10.38
C GLN A 305 -0.90 19.50 11.54
N VAL A 306 0.28 18.93 11.76
CA VAL A 306 0.53 18.02 12.85
C VAL A 306 1.76 18.48 13.62
N ASP A 307 1.59 18.72 14.92
CA ASP A 307 2.61 19.41 15.72
C ASP A 307 3.82 18.52 16.03
N ARG A 308 3.59 17.24 16.29
CA ARG A 308 4.62 16.33 16.80
C ARG A 308 4.50 14.93 16.23
N ILE A 309 5.64 14.36 15.85
CA ILE A 309 5.77 12.96 15.51
C ILE A 309 5.97 12.10 16.76
N LYS A 310 5.56 10.83 16.69
CA LYS A 310 5.81 9.86 17.76
C LYS A 310 7.25 9.30 17.70
N PRO A 311 7.80 8.81 18.82
CA PRO A 311 9.06 8.08 18.80
C PRO A 311 8.98 6.89 17.84
N GLY A 312 10.02 6.71 17.01
CA GLY A 312 10.08 5.66 16.00
C GLY A 312 9.38 6.00 14.67
N ALA A 313 8.72 7.16 14.58
CA ALA A 313 8.27 7.69 13.30
C ALA A 313 9.41 8.39 12.56
N SER A 314 9.40 8.29 11.23
CA SER A 314 10.29 9.03 10.35
C SER A 314 9.45 9.93 9.45
N VAL A 315 9.83 11.20 9.37
CA VAL A 315 9.24 12.14 8.41
C VAL A 315 9.88 11.84 7.05
N MET A 316 9.05 11.60 6.04
CA MET A 316 9.52 11.27 4.69
C MET A 316 9.43 12.47 3.75
N ALA A 317 8.46 13.35 3.97
CA ALA A 317 8.25 14.55 3.18
C ALA A 317 7.85 15.72 4.09
N SER A 318 8.15 16.93 3.63
CA SER A 318 7.81 18.19 4.28
C SER A 318 7.04 19.10 3.32
N MET A 319 6.28 20.01 3.91
CA MET A 319 5.64 21.09 3.17
C MET A 319 6.24 22.42 3.63
N THR A 320 6.62 23.28 2.70
CA THR A 320 7.09 24.64 2.96
C THR A 320 6.11 25.65 2.40
N ASP A 321 5.89 26.71 3.16
CA ASP A 321 5.19 27.91 2.67
C ASP A 321 6.20 28.81 1.95
N GLU A 322 5.77 29.51 0.91
CA GLU A 322 6.61 30.44 0.12
C GLU A 322 6.86 31.76 0.86
#